data_AF-A0A934S6V8-F1
#
_entry.id   AF-A0A934S6V8-F1
#
_cell.length_a   1.000
_cell.length_b   1.000
_cell.length_c   1.000
_cell.angle_alpha   90.00
_cell.angle_beta   90.00
_cell.angle_gamma   90.00
#
_symmetry.space_group_name_H-M   'P 1'
#
loop_
_entity.id
_entity.type
_entity.pdbx_description
1 polymer ?
#
loop_
_entity_poly.entity_id
_entity_poly.type
_entity_poly.pdbx_seq_one_letter_code
_entity_poly.pdbx_strand_id
1 'polypeptide(L)'
;MPDRLSRRMVLLAAYEDFTRRETVSLREENFELMLKVQDKKAKVIAELETITDAPAEEERSEFKSRIEALLLQEAKNTEMLSDKMASNRQEHRRLSRNTVSANKFRSVYAAPIDRSGVSGTLKGKA
;
A
#
# COMPACT_ATOMS: atom_id res chain seq x y z
N MET A 1 -35.05 4.20 27.21
CA MET A 1 -34.72 2.88 26.60
C MET A 1 -33.37 3.06 25.94
N PRO A 2 -32.34 2.23 26.22
CA PRO A 2 -31.09 2.38 25.51
C PRO A 2 -31.35 2.05 24.02
N ASP A 3 -31.00 2.99 23.14
CA ASP A 3 -31.11 2.87 21.70
C ASP A 3 -30.48 1.56 21.25
N ARG A 4 -31.32 0.61 20.82
CA ARG A 4 -30.84 -0.56 20.08
C ARG A 4 -30.50 -0.06 18.69
N LEU A 5 -29.25 0.37 18.50
CA LEU A 5 -28.70 0.68 17.19
C LEU A 5 -29.01 -0.46 16.22
N SER A 6 -29.59 -0.13 15.07
CA SER A 6 -29.88 -1.12 14.04
C SER A 6 -28.61 -1.88 13.66
N ARG A 7 -28.74 -3.17 13.32
CA ARG A 7 -27.60 -4.01 12.91
C ARG A 7 -26.75 -3.34 11.83
N ARG A 8 -27.39 -2.64 10.89
CA ARG A 8 -26.74 -1.81 9.85
C ARG A 8 -25.82 -0.75 10.44
N MET A 9 -26.29 0.02 11.43
CA MET A 9 -25.51 1.08 12.08
C MET A 9 -24.31 0.52 12.84
N VAL A 10 -24.46 -0.65 13.46
CA VAL A 10 -23.35 -1.35 14.13
C VAL A 10 -22.29 -1.79 13.11
N LEU A 11 -22.70 -2.39 12.00
CA LEU A 11 -21.79 -2.79 10.93
C LEU A 11 -21.10 -1.59 10.27
N LEU A 12 -21.82 -0.48 10.07
CA LEU A 12 -21.24 0.76 9.58
C LEU A 12 -20.17 1.30 10.53
N ALA A 13 -20.45 1.34 11.84
CA ALA A 13 -19.48 1.76 12.84
C ALA A 13 -18.24 0.85 12.87
N ALA A 14 -18.42 -0.47 12.71
CA ALA A 14 -17.32 -1.41 12.60
C ALA A 14 -16.47 -1.14 11.33
N TYR A 15 -17.11 -0.84 10.21
CA TYR A 15 -16.43 -0.48 8.97
C TYR A 15 -15.59 0.79 9.15
N GLU A 16 -16.15 1.83 9.78
CA GLU A 16 -15.42 3.07 10.12
C GLU A 16 -14.21 2.81 11.00
N ASP A 17 -14.34 1.96 12.02
CA ASP A 17 -13.22 1.55 12.87
C ASP A 17 -12.11 0.87 12.07
N PHE A 18 -12.47 -0.01 11.14
CA PHE A 18 -11.49 -0.65 10.27
C PHE A 18 -10.85 0.34 9.31
N THR A 19 -11.59 1.27 8.72
CA THR A 19 -11.03 2.32 7.85
C THR A 19 -10.09 3.24 8.64
N ARG A 20 -10.39 3.57 9.90
CA ARG A 20 -9.47 4.31 10.80
C ARG A 20 -8.17 3.54 11.03
N ARG A 21 -8.26 2.25 11.35
CA ARG A 21 -7.08 1.38 11.59
C ARG A 21 -6.25 1.19 10.32
N GLU A 22 -6.90 1.10 9.16
CA GLU A 22 -6.22 1.05 7.88
C GLU A 22 -5.41 2.33 7.64
N THR A 23 -6.00 3.50 7.86
CA THR A 23 -5.29 4.79 7.72
C THR A 23 -4.03 4.83 8.59
N VAL A 24 -4.11 4.36 9.83
CA VAL A 24 -2.94 4.27 10.72
C VAL A 24 -1.91 3.28 10.17
N SER A 25 -2.36 2.10 9.73
CA SER A 25 -1.48 1.06 9.16
C SER A 25 -0.75 1.55 7.91
N LEU A 26 -1.42 2.31 7.04
CA LEU A 26 -0.81 2.93 5.86
C LEU A 26 0.24 3.97 6.24
N ARG A 27 -0.06 4.82 7.24
CA ARG A 27 0.89 5.83 7.74
C ARG A 27 2.15 5.18 8.30
N GLU A 28 1.99 4.12 9.07
CA GLU A 28 3.08 3.37 9.72
C GLU A 28 3.77 2.36 8.79
N GLU A 29 3.33 2.24 7.53
CA GLU A 29 3.88 1.28 6.54
C GLU A 29 3.74 -0.19 6.96
N ASN A 30 2.77 -0.46 7.84
CA ASN A 30 2.45 -1.81 8.28
C ASN A 30 1.44 -2.47 7.32
N PHE A 31 1.95 -2.89 6.16
CA PHE A 31 1.11 -3.49 5.11
C PHE A 31 0.53 -4.85 5.50
N GLU A 32 1.16 -5.60 6.39
CA GLU A 32 0.61 -6.86 6.89
C GLU A 32 -0.67 -6.64 7.71
N LEU A 33 -0.65 -5.64 8.60
CA LEU A 33 -1.83 -5.27 9.36
C LEU A 33 -2.92 -4.70 8.45
N MET A 34 -2.53 -3.88 7.47
CA MET A 34 -3.45 -3.34 6.48
C MET A 34 -4.20 -4.44 5.73
N LEU A 35 -3.52 -5.51 5.27
CA LEU A 35 -4.16 -6.65 4.60
C LEU A 35 -5.18 -7.35 5.52
N LYS A 36 -4.82 -7.60 6.79
CA LYS A 36 -5.74 -8.19 7.78
C LYS A 36 -6.96 -7.30 8.05
N VAL A 37 -6.79 -5.98 8.00
CA VAL A 37 -7.89 -5.02 8.14
C VAL A 37 -8.79 -5.02 6.90
N GLN A 38 -8.21 -5.08 5.70
CA GLN A 38 -8.95 -5.22 4.44
C GLN A 38 -9.80 -6.49 4.40
N ASP A 39 -9.28 -7.63 4.87
CA ASP A 39 -10.06 -8.87 4.99
C ASP A 39 -11.27 -8.70 5.92
N LYS A 40 -11.12 -7.95 7.01
CA LYS A 40 -12.22 -7.65 7.94
C LYS A 40 -13.23 -6.69 7.32
N LYS A 41 -12.79 -5.67 6.58
CA LYS A 41 -13.66 -4.75 5.83
C LYS A 41 -14.49 -5.50 4.81
N ALA A 42 -13.89 -6.41 4.04
CA ALA A 42 -14.60 -7.26 3.09
C ALA A 42 -15.72 -8.07 3.75
N LYS A 43 -15.46 -8.65 4.94
CA LYS A 43 -16.48 -9.38 5.72
C LYS A 43 -17.62 -8.47 6.18
N VAL A 44 -17.31 -7.27 6.65
CA VAL A 44 -18.34 -6.30 7.06
C VAL A 44 -19.20 -5.86 5.88
N ILE A 45 -18.60 -5.64 4.71
CA ILE A 45 -19.35 -5.33 3.47
C ILE A 45 -20.27 -6.49 3.11
N ALA A 46 -19.76 -7.73 3.10
CA ALA A 46 -20.57 -8.91 2.82
C ALA A 46 -21.74 -9.03 3.81
N GLU A 47 -21.54 -8.74 5.09
CA GLU A 47 -22.63 -8.71 6.08
C GLU A 47 -23.62 -7.57 5.84
N LEU A 48 -23.15 -6.37 5.47
CA LEU A 48 -24.02 -5.24 5.11
C LEU A 48 -24.90 -5.56 3.89
N GLU A 49 -24.36 -6.27 2.90
CA GLU A 49 -25.09 -6.71 1.70
C GLU A 49 -26.22 -7.70 2.03
N THR A 50 -26.10 -8.48 3.11
CA THR A 50 -27.19 -9.36 3.56
C THR A 50 -28.38 -8.62 4.16
N ILE A 51 -28.23 -7.33 4.50
CA ILE A 51 -29.31 -6.53 5.09
C ILE A 51 -30.13 -5.89 3.96
N THR A 52 -31.25 -6.54 3.62
CA THR A 52 -32.16 -6.12 2.54
C THR A 52 -33.14 -5.01 2.93
N ASP A 53 -33.38 -4.81 4.22
CA ASP A 53 -34.40 -3.88 4.70
C ASP A 53 -33.96 -2.43 4.54
N ALA A 54 -34.84 -1.52 4.12
CA ALA A 54 -34.47 -0.11 4.06
C ALA A 54 -34.09 0.43 5.46
N PRO A 55 -33.18 1.42 5.57
CA PRO A 55 -32.90 2.05 6.86
C PRO A 55 -34.17 2.73 7.38
N ALA A 56 -34.37 2.68 8.70
CA ALA A 56 -35.42 3.45 9.36
C ALA A 56 -35.28 4.93 9.01
N GLU A 57 -36.40 5.64 8.88
CA GLU A 57 -36.42 7.02 8.38
C GLU A 57 -35.55 7.95 9.25
N GLU A 58 -35.52 7.67 10.57
CA GLU A 58 -34.71 8.35 11.57
C GLU A 58 -33.21 8.13 11.39
N GLU A 59 -32.79 6.96 10.88
CA GLU A 59 -31.39 6.59 10.69
C GLU A 59 -30.87 6.93 9.28
N ARG A 60 -31.74 7.20 8.31
CA ARG A 60 -31.35 7.41 6.89
C ARG A 60 -30.39 8.58 6.71
N SER A 61 -30.65 9.70 7.39
CA SER A 61 -29.83 10.90 7.24
C SER A 61 -28.42 10.69 7.82
N GLU A 62 -28.34 10.09 9.01
CA GLU A 62 -27.08 9.76 9.67
C GLU A 62 -26.29 8.73 8.85
N PHE A 63 -26.95 7.65 8.43
CA PHE A 63 -26.34 6.61 7.61
C PHE A 63 -25.74 7.19 6.32
N LYS A 64 -26.49 8.04 5.60
CA LYS A 64 -26.01 8.68 4.37
C LYS A 64 -24.80 9.58 4.63
N SER A 65 -24.85 10.43 5.66
CA SER A 65 -23.75 11.33 6.00
C SER A 65 -22.46 10.57 6.33
N ARG A 66 -22.58 9.47 7.09
CA ARG A 66 -21.46 8.62 7.47
C ARG A 66 -20.86 7.89 6.27
N ILE A 67 -21.68 7.41 5.33
CA ILE A 67 -21.21 6.83 4.06
C ILE A 67 -20.45 7.86 3.22
N GLU A 68 -20.93 9.09 3.10
CA GLU A 68 -20.23 10.15 2.36
C GLU A 68 -18.85 10.46 2.97
N ALA A 69 -18.79 10.56 4.31
CA ALA A 69 -17.52 10.75 5.02
C ALA A 69 -16.56 9.58 4.82
N LEU A 70 -17.08 8.34 4.86
CA LEU A 70 -16.30 7.13 4.60
C LEU A 70 -15.72 7.11 3.19
N LEU A 71 -16.50 7.41 2.16
CA LEU A 71 -16.03 7.46 0.78
C LEU A 71 -14.86 8.42 0.61
N LEU A 72 -14.94 9.58 1.26
CA LEU A 72 -13.88 10.57 1.23
C LEU A 72 -12.61 10.07 1.96
N GLN A 73 -12.76 9.30 3.03
CA GLN A 73 -11.64 8.68 3.74
C GLN A 73 -11.00 7.53 2.96
N GLU A 74 -11.79 6.69 2.29
CA GLU A 74 -11.29 5.62 1.41
C GLU A 74 -10.51 6.19 0.22
N ALA A 75 -10.98 7.29 -0.37
CA ALA A 75 -10.28 7.98 -1.44
C ALA A 75 -8.89 8.45 -0.99
N LYS A 76 -8.79 9.06 0.22
CA LYS A 76 -7.52 9.46 0.82
C LYS A 76 -6.59 8.28 1.10
N ASN A 77 -7.13 7.17 1.61
CA ASN A 77 -6.35 5.95 1.85
C ASN A 77 -5.79 5.38 0.52
N THR A 78 -6.61 5.41 -0.54
CA THR A 78 -6.22 4.94 -1.88
C THR A 78 -5.11 5.79 -2.47
N GLU A 79 -5.22 7.12 -2.36
CA GLU A 79 -4.18 8.06 -2.78
C GLU A 79 -2.86 7.79 -2.04
N MET A 80 -2.91 7.68 -0.71
CA MET A 80 -1.72 7.40 0.11
C MET A 80 -1.05 6.07 -0.27
N LEU A 81 -1.84 5.03 -0.52
CA LEU A 81 -1.31 3.74 -0.96
C LEU A 81 -0.64 3.85 -2.33
N SER A 82 -1.27 4.57 -3.27
CA SER A 82 -0.72 4.81 -4.61
C SER A 82 0.63 5.52 -4.54
N ASP A 83 0.75 6.56 -3.72
CA ASP A 83 1.99 7.31 -3.50
C ASP A 83 3.10 6.42 -2.93
N LYS A 84 2.77 5.60 -1.92
CA LYS A 84 3.72 4.64 -1.34
C LYS A 84 4.18 3.59 -2.36
N MET A 85 3.27 3.08 -3.20
CA MET A 85 3.63 2.17 -4.29
C MET A 85 4.51 2.85 -5.35
N ALA A 86 4.24 4.12 -5.69
CA ALA A 86 5.06 4.88 -6.63
C ALA A 86 6.48 5.09 -6.11
N SER A 87 6.61 5.48 -4.83
CA SER A 87 7.89 5.63 -4.14
C SER A 87 8.66 4.30 -4.10
N ASN A 88 8.00 3.19 -3.73
CA ASN A 88 8.60 1.86 -3.71
C ASN A 88 9.15 1.45 -5.09
N ARG A 89 8.38 1.67 -6.16
CA ARG A 89 8.83 1.42 -7.55
C ARG A 89 10.02 2.30 -7.96
N GLN A 90 10.10 3.52 -7.46
CA GLN A 90 11.24 4.41 -7.72
C GLN A 90 12.49 3.91 -7.01
N GLU A 91 12.39 3.55 -5.74
CA GLU A 91 13.51 3.02 -4.96
C GLU A 91 13.99 1.67 -5.50
N HIS A 92 13.09 0.78 -5.93
CA HIS A 92 13.47 -0.47 -6.59
C HIS A 92 14.30 -0.21 -7.87
N ARG A 93 13.88 0.78 -8.69
CA ARG A 93 14.65 1.19 -9.89
C ARG A 93 16.01 1.77 -9.52
N ARG A 94 16.10 2.56 -8.45
CA ARG A 94 17.35 3.12 -7.94
C ARG A 94 18.31 2.03 -7.46
N LEU A 95 17.82 1.11 -6.62
CA LEU A 95 18.59 -0.03 -6.12
C LEU A 95 19.11 -0.90 -7.28
N SER A 96 18.29 -1.15 -8.29
CA SER A 96 18.69 -1.91 -9.48
C SER A 96 19.83 -1.25 -10.25
N ARG A 97 19.85 0.08 -10.36
CA ARG A 97 20.99 0.80 -10.97
C ARG A 97 22.24 0.74 -10.09
N ASN A 98 22.05 0.81 -8.78
CA ASN A 98 23.15 0.73 -7.82
C ASN A 98 23.79 -0.65 -7.83
N THR A 99 23.01 -1.74 -7.91
CA THR A 99 23.55 -3.11 -8.00
C THR A 99 24.31 -3.32 -9.30
N VAL A 100 23.80 -2.83 -10.44
CA VAL A 100 24.54 -2.88 -11.71
C VAL A 100 25.86 -2.11 -11.62
N SER A 101 25.85 -0.92 -11.03
CA SER A 101 27.05 -0.10 -10.84
C SER A 101 28.06 -0.78 -9.90
N ALA A 102 27.59 -1.32 -8.77
CA ALA A 102 28.42 -2.05 -7.82
C ALA A 102 29.04 -3.30 -8.45
N ASN A 103 28.29 -4.03 -9.28
CA ASN A 103 28.81 -5.19 -10.02
C ASN A 103 29.88 -4.79 -11.05
N LYS A 104 29.75 -3.64 -11.72
CA LYS A 104 30.81 -3.11 -12.60
C LYS A 104 32.08 -2.79 -11.82
N PHE A 105 31.96 -2.13 -10.67
CA PHE A 105 33.12 -1.89 -9.80
C PHE A 105 33.74 -3.20 -9.32
N ARG A 106 32.92 -4.16 -8.90
CA ARG A 106 33.41 -5.48 -8.51
C ARG A 106 34.13 -6.19 -9.67
N SER A 107 33.62 -6.13 -10.90
CA SER A 107 34.32 -6.72 -12.05
C SER A 107 35.65 -6.04 -12.35
N VAL A 108 35.75 -4.72 -12.17
CA VAL A 108 36.98 -3.97 -12.44
C VAL A 108 38.03 -4.20 -11.36
N TYR A 109 37.62 -4.29 -10.09
CA TYR A 109 38.54 -4.34 -8.94
C TYR A 109 38.73 -5.74 -8.34
N ALA A 110 37.83 -6.69 -8.61
CA ALA A 110 37.92 -8.08 -8.17
C ALA A 110 38.22 -9.06 -9.31
N ALA A 111 38.39 -8.58 -10.56
CA ALA A 111 39.06 -9.37 -11.57
C ALA A 111 40.46 -9.74 -11.03
N PRO A 112 40.89 -11.00 -11.11
CA PRO A 112 42.27 -11.34 -10.86
C PRO A 112 43.11 -10.42 -11.74
N ILE A 113 44.09 -9.74 -11.15
CA ILE A 113 45.14 -9.12 -11.95
C ILE A 113 45.82 -10.30 -12.63
N ASP A 114 45.43 -10.61 -13.87
CA ASP A 114 46.23 -11.46 -14.74
C ASP A 114 47.54 -10.71 -14.98
N ARG A 115 48.50 -10.89 -14.06
CA ARG A 115 49.91 -10.63 -14.27
C ARG A 115 50.45 -11.72 -15.20
N SER A 116 49.92 -11.82 -16.41
CA SER A 116 50.53 -12.60 -17.49
C SER A 116 50.16 -11.96 -18.84
N GLY A 117 50.92 -10.92 -19.21
CA GLY A 117 50.68 -10.22 -20.47
C GLY A 117 51.61 -9.05 -20.74
N VAL A 118 52.84 -9.09 -20.23
CA VAL A 118 53.92 -8.30 -20.81
C VAL A 118 54.27 -8.93 -22.15
N SER A 119 53.74 -8.42 -23.26
CA SER A 119 54.38 -8.50 -24.58
C SER A 119 53.66 -7.58 -25.55
N GLY A 120 54.44 -6.72 -26.21
CA GLY A 120 53.97 -5.50 -26.84
C GLY A 120 53.25 -5.65 -28.17
N THR A 121 52.70 -4.52 -28.63
CA THR A 121 52.96 -3.92 -29.95
C THR A 121 52.16 -2.63 -30.08
N LEU A 122 52.78 -1.50 -29.70
CA LEU A 122 52.43 -0.21 -30.32
C LEU A 122 53.07 -0.23 -31.71
N LYS A 123 52.32 -0.65 -32.73
CA LYS A 123 52.76 -0.53 -34.12
C LYS A 123 51.67 0.12 -34.95
N GLY A 124 51.97 1.33 -35.43
CA GLY A 124 51.41 1.86 -36.67
C GLY A 124 50.38 2.97 -36.55
N LYS A 125 50.81 4.19 -36.16
CA LYS A 125 50.33 5.45 -36.76
C LYS A 125 51.45 6.50 -36.67
N ALA A 126 52.23 6.60 -37.73
CA ALA A 126 53.02 7.76 -38.13
C ALA A 126 53.10 7.74 -39.65
#